data_AF-U6LUK3-F1
#
_entry.id   AF-U6LUK3-F1
#
_cell.length_a   1.000
_cell.length_b   1.000
_cell.length_c   1.000
_cell.angle_alpha   90.00
_cell.angle_beta   90.00
_cell.angle_gamma   90.00
#
_symmetry.space_group_name_H-M   'P 1'
#
loop_
_entity.id
_entity.type
_entity.pdbx_description
1 polymer ?
#
loop_
_entity_poly.entity_id
_entity_poly.type
_entity_poly.pdbx_seq_one_letter_code
_entity_poly.pdbx_strand_id
1 'polypeptide(L)'
;MHAMMHAIKKIGALFLIVFPPLARSEYTEWCEAAPEPGKPDYAVCLPYGTGTATYMLDIQPVYGPGIDLGKDVSVQLVGTAGRATPPIAIASAASGTHKRLSVESIDIGDPEEIRATATGAGAWACRRLVLWKDFRYWLFDCGDPLDNSRRETTFTLSGNKIYQAVIQTGNDEQVGEIQSIVLRNTAEEDPWYCETVRITTDTSSSSSSSSSSSSSSSSSSSSSSSSSSSNSRQQQQQQQQQQQQQHMFLFL
;
A
#
# COMPACT_ATOMS: atom_id res chain seq x y z
N MET A 1 -67.51 58.95 17.72
CA MET A 1 -66.63 58.69 16.56
C MET A 1 -66.42 57.19 16.50
N HIS A 2 -67.09 56.54 15.56
CA HIS A 2 -67.07 55.08 15.33
C HIS A 2 -65.76 54.69 14.63
N ALA A 3 -65.04 53.71 15.16
CA ALA A 3 -63.93 53.06 14.47
C ALA A 3 -64.35 51.64 14.09
N MET A 4 -64.44 51.43 12.77
CA MET A 4 -64.80 50.19 12.10
C MET A 4 -63.64 49.18 12.10
N MET A 5 -64.05 47.91 12.23
CA MET A 5 -63.31 46.68 11.95
C MET A 5 -62.64 46.67 10.57
N HIS A 6 -61.50 45.99 10.43
CA HIS A 6 -61.25 45.11 9.28
C HIS A 6 -60.19 44.06 9.63
N ALA A 7 -60.63 42.81 9.73
CA ALA A 7 -59.79 41.62 9.86
C ALA A 7 -59.42 41.11 8.45
N ILE A 8 -58.13 40.97 8.17
CA ILE A 8 -57.61 40.35 6.93
C ILE A 8 -57.16 38.92 7.27
N LYS A 9 -57.95 37.97 6.80
CA LYS A 9 -57.74 36.52 6.92
C LYS A 9 -56.78 36.07 5.81
N LYS A 10 -55.51 35.83 6.12
CA LYS A 10 -54.54 35.24 5.18
C LYS A 10 -54.68 33.71 5.19
N ILE A 11 -55.12 33.14 4.07
CA ILE A 11 -55.11 31.71 3.79
C ILE A 11 -53.70 31.36 3.29
N GLY A 12 -52.91 30.66 4.09
CA GLY A 12 -51.62 30.11 3.69
C GLY A 12 -51.80 28.75 3.03
N ALA A 13 -51.62 28.70 1.71
CA ALA A 13 -51.52 27.45 0.97
C ALA A 13 -50.10 26.88 1.12
N LEU A 14 -49.97 25.76 1.85
CA LEU A 14 -48.72 25.02 2.00
C LEU A 14 -48.55 24.11 0.77
N PHE A 15 -47.70 24.51 -0.17
CA PHE A 15 -47.31 23.69 -1.32
C PHE A 15 -46.24 22.68 -0.86
N LEU A 16 -46.65 21.42 -0.62
CA LEU A 16 -45.72 20.31 -0.41
C LEU A 16 -45.10 19.92 -1.77
N ILE A 17 -43.88 20.38 -2.03
CA ILE A 17 -43.07 19.90 -3.15
C ILE A 17 -42.53 18.51 -2.75
N VAL A 18 -43.17 17.47 -3.28
CA VAL A 18 -42.64 16.10 -3.24
C VAL A 18 -41.52 16.01 -4.28
N PHE A 19 -40.27 16.10 -3.83
CA PHE A 19 -39.13 15.74 -4.67
C PHE A 19 -39.10 14.21 -4.83
N PRO A 20 -39.12 13.67 -6.06
CA PRO A 20 -38.87 12.25 -6.26
C PRO A 20 -37.43 11.93 -5.82
N PRO A 21 -37.18 10.76 -5.20
CA PRO A 21 -35.82 10.33 -4.92
C PRO A 21 -35.07 10.20 -6.25
N LEU A 22 -33.97 10.92 -6.39
CA LEU A 22 -33.01 10.73 -7.47
C LEU A 22 -32.58 9.26 -7.46
N ALA A 23 -33.07 8.49 -8.43
CA ALA A 23 -32.58 7.16 -8.72
C ALA A 23 -31.08 7.30 -9.04
N ARG A 24 -30.24 6.83 -8.11
CA ARG A 24 -28.80 6.77 -8.30
C ARG A 24 -28.58 5.77 -9.43
N SER A 25 -28.13 6.24 -10.58
CA SER A 25 -27.77 5.37 -11.70
C SER A 25 -26.64 4.46 -11.25
N GLU A 26 -26.92 3.17 -11.08
CA GLU A 26 -25.91 2.14 -10.89
C GLU A 26 -25.18 1.94 -12.22
N TYR A 27 -24.16 2.78 -12.48
CA TYR A 27 -23.25 2.53 -13.58
C TYR A 27 -22.40 1.32 -13.24
N THR A 28 -22.57 0.22 -13.98
CA THR A 28 -21.71 -0.96 -13.91
C THR A 28 -20.45 -0.65 -14.71
N GLU A 29 -19.34 -0.40 -14.03
CA GLU A 29 -18.03 -0.25 -14.68
C GLU A 29 -17.43 -1.64 -14.92
N TRP A 30 -16.91 -1.87 -16.13
CA TRP A 30 -16.30 -3.15 -16.53
C TRP A 30 -14.78 -2.98 -16.56
N CYS A 31 -14.04 -3.93 -15.99
CA CYS A 31 -12.58 -4.01 -16.09
C CYS A 31 -12.18 -5.17 -16.99
N GLU A 32 -11.05 -5.02 -17.66
CA GLU A 32 -10.38 -6.11 -18.36
C GLU A 32 -9.89 -7.14 -17.33
N ALA A 33 -10.31 -8.40 -17.50
CA ALA A 33 -9.86 -9.50 -16.65
C ALA A 33 -8.58 -10.10 -17.22
N ALA A 34 -7.71 -10.65 -16.36
CA ALA A 34 -6.56 -11.39 -16.83
C ALA A 34 -7.03 -12.67 -17.56
N PRO A 35 -6.59 -12.93 -18.80
CA PRO A 35 -7.07 -14.06 -19.59
C PRO A 35 -6.52 -15.37 -19.01
N GLU A 36 -7.37 -16.13 -18.34
CA GLU A 36 -7.12 -17.52 -17.96
C GLU A 36 -8.01 -18.47 -18.77
N PRO A 37 -7.52 -19.65 -19.19
CA PRO A 37 -8.32 -20.61 -19.95
C PRO A 37 -9.60 -20.99 -19.20
N GLY A 38 -10.76 -20.65 -19.76
CA GLY A 38 -12.06 -20.96 -19.17
C GLY A 38 -12.63 -19.89 -18.23
N LYS A 39 -12.00 -18.72 -18.13
CA LYS A 39 -12.54 -17.55 -17.42
C LYS A 39 -12.93 -16.44 -18.41
N PRO A 40 -13.92 -15.59 -18.07
CA PRO A 40 -14.40 -14.54 -18.98
C PRO A 40 -13.35 -13.44 -19.20
N ASP A 41 -13.30 -12.90 -20.42
CA ASP A 41 -12.36 -11.83 -20.84
C ASP A 41 -12.67 -10.46 -20.20
N TYR A 42 -13.84 -10.30 -19.58
CA TYR A 42 -14.29 -9.08 -18.93
C TYR A 42 -14.87 -9.38 -17.55
N ALA A 43 -14.50 -8.59 -16.55
CA ALA A 43 -15.03 -8.66 -15.18
C ALA A 43 -15.75 -7.36 -14.81
N VAL A 44 -16.71 -7.44 -13.88
CA VAL A 44 -17.33 -6.25 -13.32
C VAL A 44 -16.37 -5.64 -12.31
N CYS A 45 -16.04 -4.36 -12.46
CA CYS A 45 -15.31 -3.63 -11.45
C CYS A 45 -16.20 -3.45 -10.26
N LEU A 46 -15.81 -4.09 -9.16
CA LEU A 46 -16.39 -3.76 -7.88
C LEU A 46 -16.00 -2.31 -7.55
N PRO A 47 -16.94 -1.46 -7.09
CA PRO A 47 -16.63 -0.15 -6.56
C PRO A 47 -15.39 -0.18 -5.65
N TYR A 48 -14.55 0.85 -5.68
CA TYR A 48 -13.38 0.93 -4.80
C TYR A 48 -13.78 0.66 -3.36
N GLY A 49 -13.26 -0.43 -2.80
CA GLY A 49 -13.59 -0.88 -1.47
C GLY A 49 -14.86 -1.75 -1.34
N THR A 50 -15.40 -2.29 -2.42
CA THR A 50 -16.31 -3.42 -2.35
C THR A 50 -15.51 -4.64 -2.80
N GLY A 51 -15.26 -5.55 -1.87
CA GLY A 51 -14.34 -6.66 -2.08
C GLY A 51 -13.80 -7.19 -0.77
N THR A 52 -13.61 -8.50 -0.71
CA THR A 52 -12.86 -9.17 0.35
C THR A 52 -11.49 -9.57 -0.18
N ALA A 53 -10.52 -9.63 0.72
CA ALA A 53 -9.19 -10.15 0.45
C ALA A 53 -8.83 -11.15 1.56
N THR A 54 -8.02 -12.13 1.19
CA THR A 54 -7.41 -13.05 2.16
C THR A 54 -6.05 -12.51 2.55
N TYR A 55 -5.88 -12.27 3.85
CA TYR A 55 -4.64 -11.82 4.45
C TYR A 55 -4.01 -12.97 5.21
N MET A 56 -2.71 -13.16 5.05
CA MET A 56 -1.93 -14.06 5.90
C MET A 56 -0.94 -13.24 6.73
N LEU A 57 -1.07 -13.31 8.05
CA LEU A 57 -0.20 -12.64 9.02
C LEU A 57 0.78 -13.65 9.58
N ASP A 58 2.07 -13.40 9.39
CA ASP A 58 3.16 -14.07 10.10
C ASP A 58 3.67 -13.19 11.24
N ILE A 59 3.72 -13.76 12.43
CA ILE A 59 4.00 -13.05 13.67
C ILE A 59 5.25 -13.66 14.29
N GLN A 60 6.26 -12.84 14.52
CA GLN A 60 7.45 -13.20 15.27
C GLN A 60 7.33 -12.67 16.70
N PRO A 61 6.81 -13.47 17.66
CA PRO A 61 6.70 -13.03 19.05
C PRO A 61 8.08 -12.89 19.71
N VAL A 62 8.16 -12.01 20.72
CA VAL A 62 9.33 -11.94 21.61
C VAL A 62 9.12 -12.91 22.76
N TYR A 63 10.15 -13.72 23.04
CA TYR A 63 10.18 -14.61 24.19
C TYR A 63 11.09 -14.02 25.26
N GLY A 64 10.62 -13.94 26.50
CA GLY A 64 11.42 -13.41 27.59
C GLY A 64 10.63 -13.22 28.90
N PRO A 65 11.35 -12.91 29.99
CA PRO A 65 10.72 -12.63 31.27
C PRO A 65 9.79 -11.41 31.17
N GLY A 66 8.59 -11.53 31.76
CA GLY A 66 7.58 -10.47 31.76
C GLY A 66 6.72 -10.38 30.49
N ILE A 67 7.00 -11.19 29.46
CA ILE A 67 6.16 -11.28 28.27
C ILE A 67 5.11 -12.38 28.44
N ASP A 68 3.84 -12.01 28.29
CA ASP A 68 2.67 -12.88 28.30
C ASP A 68 2.16 -13.07 26.87
N LEU A 69 2.49 -14.23 26.29
CA LEU A 69 2.02 -14.61 24.95
C LEU A 69 0.55 -15.04 24.92
N GLY A 70 -0.09 -15.20 26.08
CA GLY A 70 -1.52 -15.45 26.24
C GLY A 70 -2.32 -14.17 26.47
N LYS A 71 -1.70 -12.99 26.45
CA LYS A 71 -2.43 -11.72 26.53
C LYS A 71 -3.33 -11.55 25.31
N ASP A 72 -4.55 -11.05 25.52
CA ASP A 72 -5.49 -10.78 24.44
C ASP A 72 -4.99 -9.60 23.60
N VAL A 73 -4.63 -9.86 22.35
CA VAL A 73 -4.14 -8.85 21.40
C VAL A 73 -4.88 -8.99 20.09
N SER A 74 -5.35 -7.86 19.58
CA SER A 74 -5.98 -7.75 18.27
C SER A 74 -5.29 -6.69 17.42
N VAL A 75 -5.36 -6.85 16.11
CA VAL A 75 -4.80 -5.90 15.14
C VAL A 75 -5.84 -5.47 14.11
N GLN A 76 -5.76 -4.23 13.67
CA GLN A 76 -6.44 -3.73 12.49
C GLN A 76 -5.41 -3.43 11.42
N LEU A 77 -5.63 -3.93 10.20
CA LEU A 77 -4.82 -3.62 9.04
C LEU A 77 -5.42 -2.37 8.39
N VAL A 78 -4.60 -1.36 8.08
CA VAL A 78 -5.06 -0.11 7.46
C VAL A 78 -4.25 0.17 6.20
N GLY A 79 -4.95 0.54 5.12
CA GLY A 79 -4.32 0.84 3.82
C GLY A 79 -4.42 2.31 3.39
N THR A 80 -3.93 2.61 2.18
CA THR A 80 -3.67 3.95 1.58
C THR A 80 -4.84 4.95 1.55
N ALA A 81 -6.07 4.51 1.80
CA ALA A 81 -7.24 5.38 1.88
C ALA A 81 -7.82 5.51 3.30
N GLY A 82 -7.05 5.14 4.34
CA GLY A 82 -7.51 5.09 5.73
C GLY A 82 -8.55 4.00 6.01
N ARG A 83 -8.76 3.11 5.04
CA ARG A 83 -9.66 1.98 5.16
C ARG A 83 -9.00 0.92 6.04
N ALA A 84 -9.78 0.36 6.97
CA ALA A 84 -9.29 -0.59 7.95
C ALA A 84 -10.13 -1.87 7.99
N THR A 85 -9.50 -2.99 8.32
CA THR A 85 -10.21 -4.22 8.68
C THR A 85 -10.88 -4.08 10.05
N PRO A 86 -11.90 -4.90 10.36
CA PRO A 86 -12.28 -5.15 11.74
C PRO A 86 -11.07 -5.67 12.56
N PRO A 87 -11.11 -5.58 13.91
CA PRO A 87 -10.08 -6.16 14.75
C PRO A 87 -9.92 -7.67 14.49
N ILE A 88 -8.69 -8.09 14.21
CA ILE A 88 -8.28 -9.48 13.99
C ILE A 88 -7.55 -9.94 15.25
N ALA A 89 -8.06 -10.94 15.94
CA ALA A 89 -7.41 -11.49 17.13
C ALA A 89 -6.13 -12.26 16.73
N ILE A 90 -4.99 -11.86 17.28
CA ILE A 90 -3.68 -12.47 17.01
C ILE A 90 -3.06 -13.15 18.22
N ALA A 91 -3.55 -12.85 19.42
CA ALA A 91 -3.21 -13.55 20.64
C ALA A 91 -4.42 -13.60 21.56
N SER A 92 -4.55 -14.70 22.29
CA SER A 92 -5.52 -14.84 23.38
C SER A 92 -5.04 -15.82 24.44
N ALA A 93 -5.71 -15.83 25.59
CA ALA A 93 -5.38 -16.79 26.65
C ALA A 93 -5.61 -18.25 26.20
N ALA A 94 -6.55 -18.48 25.28
CA ALA A 94 -6.90 -19.81 24.80
C ALA A 94 -5.97 -20.31 23.68
N SER A 95 -5.54 -19.43 22.77
CA SER A 95 -4.73 -19.80 21.59
C SER A 95 -3.25 -19.48 21.74
N GLY A 96 -2.87 -18.64 22.71
CA GLY A 96 -1.58 -17.98 22.73
C GLY A 96 -1.42 -17.04 21.53
N THR A 97 -0.19 -16.55 21.31
CA THR A 97 0.13 -15.73 20.14
C THR A 97 0.27 -16.64 18.91
N HIS A 98 -0.56 -16.41 17.91
CA HIS A 98 -0.47 -17.12 16.64
C HIS A 98 0.89 -16.82 15.98
N LYS A 99 1.55 -17.82 15.39
CA LYS A 99 2.74 -17.60 14.55
C LYS A 99 2.38 -17.26 13.11
N ARG A 100 1.30 -17.86 12.62
CA ARG A 100 0.72 -17.65 11.30
C ARG A 100 -0.80 -17.71 11.41
N LEU A 101 -1.50 -16.77 10.77
CA LEU A 101 -2.96 -16.65 10.76
C LEU A 101 -3.40 -16.26 9.35
N SER A 102 -4.43 -16.92 8.82
CA SER A 102 -5.10 -16.51 7.58
C SER A 102 -6.49 -15.98 7.93
N VAL A 103 -6.85 -14.80 7.43
CA VAL A 103 -8.15 -14.18 7.67
C VAL A 103 -8.69 -13.58 6.38
N GLU A 104 -9.96 -13.83 6.10
CA GLU A 104 -10.69 -13.12 5.05
C GLU A 104 -11.30 -11.86 5.65
N SER A 105 -11.04 -10.71 5.05
CA SER A 105 -11.58 -9.44 5.51
C SER A 105 -11.81 -8.50 4.33
N ILE A 106 -12.30 -7.31 4.62
CA ILE A 106 -12.47 -6.26 3.63
C ILE A 106 -11.13 -5.95 2.93
N ASP A 107 -11.15 -5.79 1.61
CA ASP A 107 -9.95 -5.37 0.88
C ASP A 107 -9.62 -3.90 1.22
N ILE A 108 -8.45 -3.67 1.82
CA ILE A 108 -7.95 -2.35 2.24
C ILE A 108 -7.04 -1.70 1.19
N GLY A 109 -6.80 -2.36 0.05
CA GLY A 109 -5.77 -1.97 -0.91
C GLY A 109 -4.37 -2.33 -0.41
N ASP A 110 -3.41 -1.44 -0.63
CA ASP A 110 -2.05 -1.60 -0.14
C ASP A 110 -1.99 -1.25 1.37
N PRO A 111 -1.56 -2.19 2.24
CA PRO A 111 -1.39 -1.95 3.67
C PRO A 111 -0.29 -0.92 3.95
N GLU A 112 -0.55 0.01 4.87
CA GLU A 112 0.39 1.08 5.27
C GLU A 112 0.73 1.05 6.76
N GLU A 113 -0.22 0.63 7.59
CA GLU A 113 -0.05 0.52 9.04
C GLU A 113 -0.83 -0.66 9.63
N ILE A 114 -0.34 -1.17 10.76
CA ILE A 114 -1.03 -2.14 11.61
C ILE A 114 -1.26 -1.49 12.97
N ARG A 115 -2.53 -1.30 13.34
CA ARG A 115 -2.90 -0.80 14.67
C ARG A 115 -3.13 -1.98 15.60
N ALA A 116 -2.35 -2.08 16.67
CA ALA A 116 -2.46 -3.17 17.64
C ALA A 116 -3.05 -2.67 18.95
N THR A 117 -3.97 -3.45 19.51
CA THR A 117 -4.64 -3.18 20.78
C THR A 117 -4.56 -4.42 21.66
N ALA A 118 -4.16 -4.23 22.91
CA ALA A 118 -4.05 -5.28 23.91
C ALA A 118 -4.98 -5.04 25.10
N THR A 119 -5.63 -6.09 25.58
CA THR A 119 -6.47 -6.08 26.77
C THR A 119 -5.96 -7.05 27.83
N GLY A 120 -6.39 -6.86 29.08
CA GLY A 120 -5.93 -7.67 30.21
C GLY A 120 -4.60 -7.20 30.80
N ALA A 121 -4.12 -7.96 31.79
CA ALA A 121 -2.86 -7.71 32.48
C ALA A 121 -1.67 -8.34 31.74
N GLY A 122 -0.44 -7.96 32.11
CA GLY A 122 0.80 -8.46 31.51
C GLY A 122 1.31 -7.59 30.37
N ALA A 123 2.41 -7.99 29.73
CA ALA A 123 2.98 -7.30 28.58
C ALA A 123 3.07 -8.26 27.39
N TRP A 124 2.67 -7.81 26.21
CA TRP A 124 2.84 -8.58 24.97
C TRP A 124 3.81 -7.87 24.05
N ALA A 125 4.66 -8.62 23.36
CA ALA A 125 5.60 -8.04 22.42
C ALA A 125 5.84 -8.96 21.22
N CYS A 126 6.07 -8.34 20.06
CA CYS A 126 6.57 -8.98 18.86
C CYS A 126 7.85 -8.30 18.42
N ARG A 127 8.59 -8.96 17.52
CA ARG A 127 9.72 -8.39 16.81
C ARG A 127 9.29 -7.86 15.45
N ARG A 128 8.47 -8.65 14.74
CA ARG A 128 8.07 -8.38 13.37
C ARG A 128 6.74 -9.02 13.05
N LEU A 129 5.96 -8.34 12.22
CA LEU A 129 4.78 -8.83 11.53
C LEU A 129 5.06 -8.81 10.02
N VAL A 130 4.77 -9.92 9.33
CA VAL A 130 4.79 -9.98 7.87
C VAL A 130 3.36 -10.22 7.40
N LEU A 131 2.82 -9.25 6.67
CA LEU A 131 1.49 -9.34 6.10
C LEU A 131 1.61 -9.75 4.65
N TRP A 132 0.88 -10.79 4.27
CA TRP A 132 0.76 -11.26 2.89
C TRP A 132 -0.66 -11.00 2.40
N LYS A 133 -0.76 -10.54 1.16
CA LYS A 133 -2.00 -10.41 0.41
C LYS A 133 -1.68 -10.74 -1.04
N ASP A 134 -2.46 -11.66 -1.62
CA ASP A 134 -2.23 -12.15 -2.98
C ASP A 134 -0.81 -12.76 -3.13
N PHE A 135 0.08 -12.10 -3.87
CA PHE A 135 1.48 -12.51 -4.07
C PHE A 135 2.49 -11.48 -3.57
N ARG A 136 2.03 -10.52 -2.75
CA ARG A 136 2.85 -9.44 -2.19
C ARG A 136 2.93 -9.58 -0.68
N TYR A 137 4.00 -9.05 -0.09
CA TYR A 137 4.17 -8.99 1.35
C TYR A 137 4.65 -7.62 1.80
N TRP A 138 4.29 -7.28 3.03
CA TRP A 138 4.64 -6.04 3.71
C TRP A 138 5.22 -6.39 5.08
N LEU A 139 6.32 -5.73 5.43
CA LEU A 139 7.02 -5.92 6.70
C LEU A 139 6.63 -4.81 7.67
N PHE A 140 6.42 -5.14 8.93
CA PHE A 140 6.17 -4.20 10.01
C PHE A 140 7.00 -4.62 11.22
N ASP A 141 7.98 -3.80 11.61
CA ASP A 141 8.75 -4.02 12.82
C ASP A 141 7.94 -3.55 14.01
N CYS A 142 7.87 -4.40 15.02
CA CYS A 142 7.16 -4.08 16.24
C CYS A 142 8.00 -3.14 17.10
N GLY A 143 7.33 -2.16 17.71
CA GLY A 143 7.94 -1.25 18.68
C GLY A 143 8.00 -1.83 20.09
N ASP A 144 7.84 -0.95 21.08
CA ASP A 144 7.85 -1.34 22.49
C ASP A 144 6.68 -2.31 22.83
N PRO A 145 6.83 -3.12 23.90
CA PRO A 145 5.77 -4.01 24.38
C PRO A 145 4.44 -3.29 24.68
N LEU A 146 3.35 -3.98 24.39
CA LEU A 146 1.98 -3.63 24.77
C LEU A 146 1.69 -4.09 26.20
N ASP A 147 1.84 -3.20 27.17
CA ASP A 147 1.66 -3.45 28.59
C ASP A 147 0.40 -2.79 29.17
N ASN A 148 0.34 -2.60 30.49
CA ASN A 148 -0.79 -1.95 31.15
C ASN A 148 -0.84 -0.43 30.93
N SER A 149 0.32 0.19 30.69
CA SER A 149 0.47 1.63 30.45
C SER A 149 0.27 1.97 28.98
N ARG A 150 0.68 1.07 28.07
CA ARG A 150 0.56 1.21 26.62
C ARG A 150 -0.24 0.05 26.06
N ARG A 151 -1.55 0.24 25.98
CA ARG A 151 -2.48 -0.77 25.44
C ARG A 151 -2.66 -0.70 23.94
N GLU A 152 -2.21 0.38 23.31
CA GLU A 152 -2.36 0.61 21.88
C GLU A 152 -1.03 1.07 21.28
N THR A 153 -0.77 0.64 20.05
CA THR A 153 0.37 1.09 19.26
C THR A 153 0.08 0.95 17.77
N THR A 154 0.82 1.67 16.94
CA THR A 154 0.74 1.60 15.49
C THR A 154 2.10 1.19 14.94
N PHE A 155 2.14 0.12 14.17
CA PHE A 155 3.30 -0.32 13.42
C PHE A 155 3.19 0.20 12.00
N THR A 156 4.17 0.97 11.56
CA THR A 156 4.25 1.47 10.18
C THR A 156 5.11 0.54 9.33
N LEU A 157 4.92 0.56 8.02
CA LEU A 157 5.73 -0.23 7.09
C LEU A 157 7.24 -0.11 7.36
N SER A 158 7.86 -1.26 7.62
CA SER A 158 9.30 -1.42 7.64
C SER A 158 9.80 -1.47 6.20
N GLY A 159 10.67 -0.52 5.84
CA GLY A 159 11.35 -0.57 4.57
C GLY A 159 10.71 0.24 3.43
N ASN A 160 9.70 1.09 3.67
CA ASN A 160 9.37 2.18 2.74
C ASN A 160 10.38 3.34 2.79
N LYS A 161 11.62 3.08 3.23
CA LYS A 161 12.69 4.07 3.18
C LYS A 161 12.98 4.33 1.71
N ILE A 162 12.66 5.54 1.25
CA ILE A 162 13.13 6.04 -0.03
C ILE A 162 14.64 6.13 0.07
N TYR A 163 15.34 5.21 -0.58
CA TYR A 163 16.79 5.29 -0.72
C TYR A 163 17.10 6.24 -1.86
N GLN A 164 17.65 7.41 -1.54
CA GLN A 164 18.19 8.31 -2.54
C GLN A 164 19.64 7.92 -2.84
N ALA A 165 19.89 7.35 -4.01
CA ALA A 165 21.24 7.20 -4.54
C ALA A 165 21.59 8.46 -5.34
N VAL A 166 22.50 9.29 -4.83
CA VAL A 166 23.04 10.45 -5.55
C VAL A 166 24.39 10.06 -6.15
N ILE A 167 24.46 10.01 -7.48
CA ILE A 167 25.71 9.80 -8.21
C ILE A 167 26.28 11.18 -8.52
N GLN A 168 27.32 11.60 -7.80
CA GLN A 168 28.06 12.82 -8.12
C GLN A 168 29.22 12.48 -9.04
N THR A 169 29.08 12.86 -10.30
CA THR A 169 30.21 12.94 -11.22
C THR A 169 30.99 14.22 -10.93
N GLY A 170 32.32 14.15 -10.83
CA GLY A 170 33.14 15.35 -10.69
C GLY A 170 32.97 16.32 -11.87
N ASN A 171 33.45 17.55 -11.74
CA ASN A 171 33.41 18.57 -12.79
C ASN A 171 34.51 18.36 -13.84
N ASP A 172 34.68 17.12 -14.29
CA ASP A 172 35.69 16.72 -15.25
C ASP A 172 35.03 16.54 -16.63
N GLU A 173 35.57 17.22 -17.64
CA GLU A 173 35.09 17.10 -19.03
C GLU A 173 35.26 15.68 -19.60
N GLN A 174 36.01 14.80 -18.92
CA GLN A 174 36.20 13.41 -19.28
C GLN A 174 35.24 12.44 -18.59
N VAL A 175 34.27 12.91 -17.78
CA VAL A 175 33.28 11.98 -17.23
C VAL A 175 32.40 11.45 -18.36
N GLY A 176 32.69 10.22 -18.79
CA GLY A 176 31.97 9.53 -19.83
C GLY A 176 30.53 9.19 -19.45
N GLU A 177 29.81 8.59 -20.40
CA GLU A 177 28.41 8.19 -20.23
C GLU A 177 28.22 7.14 -19.11
N ILE A 178 27.16 7.28 -18.31
CA ILE A 178 26.78 6.28 -17.31
C ILE A 178 26.32 5.02 -18.03
N GLN A 179 27.10 3.94 -17.94
CA GLN A 179 26.80 2.69 -18.64
C GLN A 179 25.82 1.78 -17.88
N SER A 180 25.89 1.75 -16.55
CA SER A 180 25.00 0.92 -15.73
C SER A 180 24.94 1.41 -14.28
N ILE A 181 23.80 1.21 -13.63
CA ILE A 181 23.62 1.38 -12.20
C ILE A 181 23.19 0.04 -11.63
N VAL A 182 24.00 -0.52 -10.73
CA VAL A 182 23.71 -1.79 -10.07
C VAL A 182 23.34 -1.49 -8.63
N LEU A 183 22.08 -1.78 -8.28
CA LEU A 183 21.64 -1.75 -6.90
C LEU A 183 21.68 -3.18 -6.36
N ARG A 184 22.42 -3.39 -5.26
CA ARG A 184 22.55 -4.70 -4.62
C ARG A 184 22.16 -4.60 -3.15
N ASN A 185 21.24 -5.45 -2.72
CA ASN A 185 21.05 -5.71 -1.30
C ASN A 185 22.08 -6.73 -0.82
N THR A 186 22.80 -6.42 0.25
CA THR A 186 23.66 -7.38 0.95
C THR A 186 23.13 -7.76 2.32
N ALA A 187 22.00 -7.19 2.76
CA ALA A 187 21.38 -7.55 4.02
C ALA A 187 20.59 -8.86 3.86
N GLU A 188 21.03 -9.91 4.56
CA GLU A 188 20.36 -11.21 4.57
C GLU A 188 19.02 -11.17 5.32
N GLU A 189 18.92 -10.32 6.35
CA GLU A 189 17.77 -10.25 7.27
C GLU A 189 16.78 -9.11 6.96
N ASP A 190 17.08 -8.31 5.92
CA ASP A 190 16.31 -7.13 5.53
C ASP A 190 16.16 -7.05 3.99
N PRO A 191 15.38 -7.95 3.38
CA PRO A 191 15.14 -7.96 1.93
C PRO A 191 14.31 -6.72 1.52
N TRP A 192 14.88 -5.85 0.69
CA TRP A 192 14.16 -4.73 0.11
C TRP A 192 13.70 -5.00 -1.33
N TYR A 193 12.55 -4.44 -1.69
CA TYR A 193 12.01 -4.45 -3.06
C TYR A 193 12.13 -3.06 -3.67
N CYS A 194 12.60 -2.99 -4.91
CA CYS A 194 12.63 -1.76 -5.69
C CYS A 194 11.48 -1.75 -6.69
N GLU A 195 10.50 -0.87 -6.48
CA GLU A 195 9.43 -0.70 -7.48
C GLU A 195 9.86 0.23 -8.61
N THR A 196 10.54 1.33 -8.30
CA THR A 196 10.96 2.33 -9.29
C THR A 196 12.30 2.97 -8.91
N VAL A 197 13.17 3.14 -9.91
CA VAL A 197 14.39 3.95 -9.81
C VAL A 197 14.21 5.19 -10.68
N ARG A 198 14.41 6.39 -10.12
CA ARG A 198 14.39 7.65 -10.88
C ARG A 198 15.79 8.27 -10.83
N ILE A 199 16.32 8.61 -11.98
CA ILE A 199 17.63 9.26 -12.14
C ILE A 199 17.35 10.65 -12.70
N THR A 200 17.86 11.68 -12.02
CA THR A 200 17.74 13.08 -12.44
C THR A 200 19.12 13.70 -12.52
N THR A 201 19.37 14.47 -13.57
CA THR A 201 20.60 15.24 -13.75
C THR A 201 20.30 16.72 -13.52
N ASP A 202 20.96 17.33 -12.53
CA ASP A 202 20.90 18.77 -12.34
C ASP A 202 21.86 19.44 -13.33
N THR A 203 21.43 19.62 -14.59
CA THR A 203 22.16 20.48 -15.51
C THR A 203 21.94 21.92 -15.12
N SER A 204 22.76 22.46 -14.21
CA SER A 204 22.87 23.90 -14.02
C SER A 204 23.60 24.51 -15.23
N SER A 205 22.87 24.81 -16.29
CA SER A 205 23.40 25.52 -17.46
C SER A 205 23.68 26.98 -17.10
N SER A 206 24.90 27.26 -16.64
CA SER A 206 25.50 28.59 -16.71
C SER A 206 25.93 28.89 -18.16
N SER A 207 25.03 29.45 -18.95
CA SER A 207 25.37 30.12 -20.21
C SER A 207 24.67 31.47 -20.27
N SER A 208 25.40 32.52 -19.93
CA SER A 208 24.99 33.91 -20.12
C SER A 208 25.21 34.32 -21.58
N SER A 209 24.11 34.57 -22.31
CA SER A 209 24.07 35.61 -23.35
C SER A 209 22.62 36.03 -23.62
N SER A 210 22.44 37.35 -23.57
CA SER A 210 21.24 38.19 -23.61
C SER A 210 20.35 38.05 -24.87
N SER A 211 19.02 38.06 -24.70
CA SER A 211 18.13 39.20 -25.03
C SER A 211 16.63 38.81 -25.04
N SER A 212 15.86 39.41 -24.13
CA SER A 212 14.43 39.80 -24.20
C SER A 212 13.45 39.02 -25.07
N SER A 213 12.46 38.35 -24.45
CA SER A 213 11.08 38.83 -24.32
C SER A 213 10.11 37.75 -23.78
N SER A 214 9.36 38.14 -22.75
CA SER A 214 8.04 37.67 -22.28
C SER A 214 7.39 36.42 -22.92
N SER A 215 6.99 35.43 -22.11
CA SER A 215 5.61 35.26 -21.60
C SER A 215 5.27 33.80 -21.22
N SER A 216 4.53 33.68 -20.10
CA SER A 216 3.58 32.61 -19.73
C SER A 216 4.03 31.17 -19.45
N SER A 217 3.75 30.79 -18.21
CA SER A 217 3.64 29.48 -17.59
C SER A 217 2.91 28.42 -18.43
N SER A 218 3.46 27.19 -18.48
CA SER A 218 2.74 25.92 -18.69
C SER A 218 3.69 24.74 -18.44
N SER A 219 3.61 24.14 -17.25
CA SER A 219 4.31 22.90 -16.90
C SER A 219 3.73 21.73 -17.69
N SER A 220 4.48 21.21 -18.66
CA SER A 220 4.10 20.01 -19.42
C SER A 220 4.95 18.84 -18.93
N SER A 221 4.37 17.97 -18.12
CA SER A 221 4.98 16.73 -17.66
C SER A 221 5.00 15.72 -18.82
N SER A 222 6.16 15.49 -19.43
CA SER A 222 6.34 14.43 -20.41
C SER A 222 6.64 13.11 -19.70
N SER A 223 5.64 12.23 -19.63
CA SER A 223 5.79 10.85 -19.18
C SER A 223 6.47 10.04 -20.29
N SER A 224 7.76 9.74 -20.13
CA SER A 224 8.46 8.79 -21.00
C SER A 224 8.37 7.39 -20.39
N SER A 225 7.40 6.61 -20.87
CA SER A 225 7.22 5.19 -20.60
C SER A 225 8.47 4.41 -21.05
N SER A 226 9.19 3.81 -20.10
CA SER A 226 10.34 2.95 -20.41
C SER A 226 9.93 1.49 -20.34
N SER A 227 9.57 0.96 -21.51
CA SER A 227 9.33 -0.45 -21.79
C SER A 227 10.65 -1.24 -21.71
N SER A 228 11.14 -1.52 -20.51
CA SER A 228 12.39 -2.30 -20.31
C SER A 228 12.22 -3.56 -19.48
N SER A 229 11.00 -3.85 -19.00
CA SER A 229 10.71 -4.95 -18.06
C SER A 229 10.51 -6.32 -18.72
N SER A 230 10.41 -6.38 -20.05
CA SER A 230 10.13 -7.62 -20.78
C SER A 230 11.39 -8.42 -21.12
N ASN A 231 12.53 -7.74 -21.36
CA ASN A 231 13.78 -8.40 -21.75
C ASN A 231 14.50 -9.08 -20.58
N SER A 232 14.42 -8.50 -19.38
CA SER A 232 15.03 -9.07 -18.17
C SER A 232 14.30 -10.34 -17.69
N ARG A 233 12.97 -10.41 -17.89
CA ARG A 233 12.19 -11.65 -17.62
C ARG A 233 12.50 -12.77 -18.62
N GLN A 234 12.72 -12.44 -19.90
CA GLN A 234 13.14 -13.43 -20.89
C GLN A 234 14.56 -13.96 -20.65
N GLN A 235 15.50 -13.10 -20.21
CA GLN A 235 16.86 -13.56 -19.87
C GLN A 235 16.90 -14.46 -18.61
N GLN A 236 16.06 -14.20 -17.60
CA GLN A 236 15.99 -15.07 -16.41
C GLN A 236 15.39 -16.45 -16.73
N GLN A 237 14.41 -16.55 -17.63
CA GLN A 237 13.84 -17.84 -18.03
C GLN A 237 14.82 -18.70 -18.84
N GLN A 238 15.68 -18.09 -19.67
CA GLN A 238 16.71 -18.84 -20.40
C GLN A 238 17.80 -19.41 -19.47
N GLN A 239 18.17 -18.71 -18.40
CA GLN A 239 19.15 -19.25 -17.43
C GLN A 239 18.60 -20.43 -16.62
N GLN A 240 17.31 -20.43 -16.26
CA GLN A 240 16.71 -21.58 -15.54
C GLN A 240 16.62 -22.84 -16.41
N GLN A 241 16.38 -22.71 -17.72
CA GLN A 241 16.37 -23.87 -18.62
C GLN A 241 17.75 -24.49 -18.81
N GLN A 242 18.83 -23.71 -18.81
CA GLN A 242 20.19 -24.26 -18.88
C GLN A 242 20.59 -25.02 -17.61
N GLN A 243 20.14 -24.59 -16.42
CA GLN A 243 20.41 -25.33 -15.18
C GLN A 243 19.65 -26.66 -15.10
N GLN A 244 18.42 -26.73 -15.62
CA GLN A 244 17.70 -28.01 -15.68
C GLN A 244 18.33 -29.01 -16.66
N GLN A 245 18.92 -28.55 -17.78
CA GLN A 245 19.63 -29.45 -18.69
C GLN A 245 20.93 -29.98 -18.09
N GLN A 246 21.66 -29.19 -17.30
CA GLN A 246 22.85 -29.69 -16.59
C GLN A 246 22.50 -30.68 -15.48
N HIS A 247 21.38 -30.48 -14.78
CA HIS A 247 20.93 -31.42 -13.75
C HIS A 247 20.39 -32.74 -14.36
N MET A 248 19.85 -32.71 -15.58
CA MET A 248 19.39 -33.92 -16.28
C MET A 248 20.55 -34.75 -16.85
N PHE A 249 21.68 -34.12 -17.21
CA PHE A 249 22.87 -34.82 -17.72
C PHE A 249 23.72 -35.49 -16.62
N LEU A 250 23.49 -35.15 -15.35
CA LEU A 250 24.17 -35.74 -14.19
C LEU A 250 23.46 -37.00 -13.65
N PHE A 251 22.30 -37.35 -14.20
CA PHE A 251 21.46 -38.49 -13.76
C PHE A 251 21.24 -39.56 -14.85
N LEU A 252 21.99 -39.48 -15.96
CA LEU A 252 22.14 -40.52 -16.99
C LEU A 252 23.60 -40.99 -17.02
#